data_AF-A0AAP2GPG6-F1
#
_entry.id   AF-A0AAP2GPG6-F1
#
_cell.length_a   1.000
_cell.length_b   1.000
_cell.length_c   1.000
_cell.angle_alpha   90.00
_cell.angle_beta   90.00
_cell.angle_gamma   90.00
#
_symmetry.space_group_name_H-M   'P 1'
#
loop_
_entity.id
_entity.type
_entity.pdbx_description
1 polymer ?
#
loop_
_entity_poly.entity_id
_entity_poly.type
_entity_poly.pdbx_seq_one_letter_code
_entity_poly.pdbx_strand_id
1 'polypeptide(L)'
;MRLLKLFLVLILAAASQLGWAQTAHQDEPGISLERDPIKSVQIFPNPATEFLHVKVEDLPAEKVKLTLHSIIGNQMEVESEVVNEHELRVKVKDLASGYYFIAVKDAESKFRGTYKFLKR
;
A
#
# COMPACT_ATOMS: atom_id res chain seq x y z
N MET A 1 -4.56 39.47 -40.43
CA MET A 1 -5.45 38.27 -40.46
C MET A 1 -4.73 36.93 -40.61
N ARG A 2 -3.62 36.83 -41.36
CA ARG A 2 -2.87 35.56 -41.49
C ARG A 2 -2.18 35.12 -40.19
N LEU A 3 -1.65 36.07 -39.41
CA LEU A 3 -1.00 35.81 -38.13
C LEU A 3 -1.97 35.31 -37.04
N LEU A 4 -3.19 35.86 -37.00
CA LEU A 4 -4.24 35.43 -36.06
C LEU A 4 -4.71 33.99 -36.36
N LYS A 5 -4.78 33.62 -37.63
CA LYS A 5 -5.10 32.24 -38.05
C LYS A 5 -4.01 31.25 -37.64
N LEU A 6 -2.73 31.64 -37.74
CA LEU A 6 -1.60 30.82 -37.28
C LEU A 6 -1.64 30.60 -35.76
N PHE A 7 -1.99 31.65 -35.00
CA PHE A 7 -2.12 31.53 -33.54
C PHE A 7 -3.29 30.62 -33.14
N LEU A 8 -4.42 30.69 -33.85
CA LEU A 8 -5.58 29.83 -33.62
C LEU A 8 -5.26 28.35 -33.89
N VAL A 9 -4.50 28.07 -34.95
CA VAL A 9 -4.07 26.69 -35.29
C VAL A 9 -3.13 26.14 -34.22
N LEU A 10 -2.24 26.97 -33.67
CA LEU A 10 -1.31 26.55 -32.61
C LEU A 10 -2.04 26.17 -31.32
N ILE A 11 -3.09 26.92 -30.95
CA ILE A 11 -3.91 26.64 -29.78
C ILE A 11 -4.72 25.34 -29.95
N LEU A 12 -5.28 25.10 -31.14
CA LEU A 12 -5.99 23.84 -31.42
C LEU A 12 -5.05 22.62 -31.37
N ALA A 13 -3.81 22.76 -31.82
CA ALA A 13 -2.82 21.68 -31.79
C ALA A 13 -2.37 21.33 -30.36
N ALA A 14 -2.33 22.31 -29.45
CA ALA A 14 -1.99 22.05 -28.04
C ALA A 14 -3.13 21.36 -27.27
N ALA A 15 -4.39 21.64 -27.61
CA ALA A 15 -5.55 21.06 -26.93
C ALA A 15 -5.75 19.56 -27.22
N SER A 16 -5.26 19.04 -28.35
CA SER A 16 -5.39 17.60 -28.68
C SER A 16 -4.50 16.68 -27.83
N GLN A 17 -3.51 17.23 -27.11
CA GLN A 17 -2.63 16.46 -26.24
C GLN A 17 -3.23 16.18 -24.84
N LEU A 18 -4.35 16.82 -24.48
CA LEU A 18 -5.01 16.62 -23.18
C LEU A 18 -5.92 15.37 -23.13
N GLY A 19 -6.23 14.75 -24.28
CA GLY A 19 -7.13 13.59 -24.35
C GLY A 19 -6.54 12.24 -23.92
N TRP A 20 -5.22 12.16 -23.70
CA TRP A 20 -4.50 10.92 -23.39
C TRP A 20 -4.18 10.76 -21.89
N ALA A 21 -4.72 11.64 -21.04
CA ALA A 21 -4.52 11.59 -19.59
C ALA A 21 -5.64 10.86 -18.83
N GLN A 22 -6.71 10.43 -19.52
CA GLN A 22 -7.87 9.78 -18.90
C GLN A 22 -8.13 8.36 -19.40
N THR A 23 -7.11 7.66 -19.93
CA THR A 23 -7.20 6.21 -20.07
C THR A 23 -7.10 5.60 -18.67
N ALA A 24 -8.23 5.62 -17.97
CA ALA A 24 -8.48 4.76 -16.83
C ALA A 24 -8.17 3.34 -17.30
N HIS A 25 -7.27 2.67 -16.57
CA HIS A 25 -6.99 1.25 -16.69
C HIS A 25 -8.33 0.50 -16.77
N GLN A 26 -8.72 0.10 -17.97
CA GLN A 26 -9.77 -0.86 -18.20
C GLN A 26 -9.11 -2.23 -18.03
N ASP A 27 -9.39 -2.87 -16.90
CA ASP A 27 -8.99 -4.25 -16.65
C ASP A 27 -9.70 -5.18 -17.64
N GLU A 28 -8.98 -5.59 -18.70
CA GLU A 28 -9.33 -6.80 -19.44
C GLU A 28 -8.92 -8.04 -18.64
N PRO A 29 -9.73 -9.11 -18.58
CA PRO A 29 -9.37 -10.35 -17.92
C PRO A 29 -8.47 -11.19 -18.84
N GLY A 30 -7.28 -10.68 -19.14
CA GLY A 30 -6.15 -11.52 -19.54
C GLY A 30 -5.57 -12.14 -18.27
N ILE A 31 -5.23 -13.43 -18.30
CA ILE A 31 -4.48 -14.07 -17.20
C ILE A 31 -3.04 -13.52 -17.23
N SER A 32 -2.90 -12.29 -16.76
CA SER A 32 -1.66 -11.77 -16.22
C SER A 32 -1.50 -12.49 -14.88
N LEU A 33 -0.45 -13.30 -14.72
CA LEU A 33 0.04 -13.66 -13.39
C LEU A 33 0.68 -12.40 -12.75
N GLU A 34 -0.06 -11.29 -12.71
CA GLU A 34 0.26 -10.19 -11.84
C GLU A 34 0.07 -10.73 -10.42
N ARG A 35 1.20 -11.01 -9.76
CA ARG A 35 1.19 -11.40 -8.35
C ARG A 35 0.53 -10.27 -7.59
N ASP A 36 -0.70 -10.50 -7.16
CA ASP A 36 -1.42 -9.56 -6.34
C ASP A 36 -0.62 -9.36 -5.04
N PRO A 37 0.00 -8.19 -4.83
CA PRO A 37 0.78 -7.93 -3.63
C PRO A 37 -0.07 -8.03 -2.35
N ILE A 38 -1.40 -8.01 -2.46
CA ILE A 38 -2.30 -8.23 -1.32
C ILE A 38 -2.25 -9.69 -0.86
N LYS A 39 -2.00 -10.67 -1.75
CA LYS A 39 -1.97 -12.10 -1.41
C LYS A 39 -0.71 -12.54 -0.66
N SER A 40 0.38 -11.78 -0.74
CA SER A 40 1.65 -12.17 -0.12
C SER A 40 1.77 -11.82 1.36
N VAL A 41 0.76 -11.15 1.95
CA VAL A 41 0.79 -10.75 3.36
C VAL A 41 -0.49 -11.15 4.07
N GLN A 42 -0.34 -11.82 5.20
CA GLN A 42 -1.44 -12.24 6.05
C GLN A 42 -1.26 -11.68 7.46
N ILE A 43 -2.35 -11.21 8.05
CA ILE A 43 -2.32 -10.55 9.37
C ILE A 43 -3.35 -11.19 10.29
N PHE A 44 -2.88 -11.62 11.46
CA PHE A 44 -3.69 -12.36 12.41
C PHE A 44 -3.15 -12.22 13.85
N PRO A 45 -3.97 -12.46 14.89
CA PRO A 45 -5.41 -12.53 14.82
C PRO A 45 -6.01 -11.14 14.53
N ASN A 46 -7.16 -11.11 13.88
CA ASN A 46 -7.97 -9.90 13.75
C ASN A 46 -9.40 -10.26 14.20
N PRO A 47 -9.81 -9.87 15.42
CA PRO A 47 -9.21 -8.84 16.29
C PRO A 47 -7.96 -9.31 17.07
N ALA A 48 -7.06 -8.37 17.37
CA ALA A 48 -5.83 -8.60 18.15
C ALA A 48 -5.99 -8.09 19.60
N THR A 49 -5.31 -8.75 20.55
CA THR A 49 -5.35 -8.39 21.98
C THR A 49 -3.98 -7.95 22.49
N GLU A 50 -2.96 -8.82 22.39
CA GLU A 50 -1.60 -8.51 22.87
C GLU A 50 -0.59 -8.40 21.73
N PHE A 51 -0.72 -9.28 20.74
CA PHE A 51 0.18 -9.38 19.61
C PHE A 51 -0.60 -9.44 18.30
N LEU A 52 0.00 -8.86 17.27
CA LEU A 52 -0.41 -8.97 15.88
C LEU A 52 0.73 -9.62 15.10
N HIS A 53 0.43 -10.72 14.44
CA HIS A 53 1.35 -11.44 13.56
C HIS A 53 1.17 -10.93 12.12
N VAL A 54 2.30 -10.72 11.45
CA VAL A 54 2.38 -10.31 10.06
C VAL A 54 3.22 -11.36 9.34
N LYS A 55 2.56 -12.22 8.58
CA LYS A 55 3.21 -13.24 7.75
C LYS A 55 3.41 -12.70 6.34
N VAL A 56 4.61 -12.84 5.80
CA VAL A 56 5.05 -12.35 4.49
C VAL A 56 5.59 -13.53 3.68
N GLU A 57 4.99 -13.88 2.55
CA GLU A 57 5.35 -15.11 1.81
C GLU A 57 6.54 -14.94 0.87
N ASP A 58 6.66 -13.78 0.23
CA ASP A 58 7.63 -13.56 -0.85
C ASP A 58 8.94 -12.88 -0.40
N LEU A 59 9.04 -12.52 0.88
CA LEU A 59 10.09 -11.65 1.41
C LEU A 59 10.55 -12.12 2.79
N PRO A 60 11.88 -12.13 3.05
CA PRO A 60 12.39 -12.38 4.39
C PRO A 60 11.90 -11.31 5.36
N ALA A 61 11.39 -11.74 6.51
CA ALA A 61 10.88 -10.88 7.57
C ALA A 61 11.90 -9.84 8.04
N GLU A 62 13.19 -10.16 8.03
CA GLU A 62 14.28 -9.25 8.40
C GLU A 62 14.40 -8.03 7.46
N LYS A 63 13.93 -8.14 6.22
CA LYS A 63 13.93 -7.05 5.23
C LYS A 63 12.66 -6.19 5.28
N VAL A 64 11.69 -6.59 6.08
CA VAL A 64 10.39 -5.91 6.18
C VAL A 64 10.44 -4.80 7.22
N LYS A 65 10.07 -3.60 6.80
CA LYS A 65 9.80 -2.46 7.68
C LYS A 65 8.31 -2.33 7.95
N LEU A 66 7.94 -2.42 9.22
CA LEU A 66 6.58 -2.20 9.69
C LEU A 66 6.39 -0.76 10.17
N THR A 67 5.22 -0.19 9.91
CA THR A 67 4.83 1.11 10.47
C THR A 67 3.36 1.06 10.85
N LEU A 68 3.06 1.36 12.11
CA LEU A 68 1.69 1.40 12.61
C LEU A 68 1.12 2.80 12.52
N HIS A 69 -0.14 2.90 12.10
CA HIS A 69 -0.91 4.13 12.07
C HIS A 69 -2.26 3.96 12.78
N SER A 70 -2.72 5.00 13.46
CA SER A 70 -4.11 5.08 13.95
C SER A 70 -5.10 5.23 12.80
N ILE A 71 -6.40 5.10 13.09
CA ILE A 71 -7.48 5.30 12.09
C ILE A 71 -7.48 6.69 11.45
N ILE A 72 -6.94 7.70 12.14
CA ILE A 72 -6.78 9.08 11.63
C ILE A 72 -5.41 9.35 11.01
N GLY A 73 -4.54 8.33 10.92
CA GLY A 73 -3.26 8.39 10.21
C GLY A 73 -2.03 8.71 11.07
N ASN A 74 -2.19 8.97 12.37
CA ASN A 74 -1.05 9.25 13.25
C ASN A 74 -0.14 8.02 13.33
N GLN A 75 1.15 8.20 13.05
CA GLN A 75 2.14 7.13 13.20
C GLN A 75 2.36 6.81 14.68
N MET A 76 2.45 5.53 15.00
CA MET A 76 2.64 5.03 16.37
C MET A 76 3.89 4.16 16.43
N GLU A 77 4.66 4.32 17.50
CA GLU A 77 5.79 3.45 17.79
C GLU A 77 5.30 2.15 18.44
N VAL A 78 5.77 1.03 17.92
CA VAL A 78 5.47 -0.30 18.44
C VAL A 78 6.71 -1.18 18.36
N GLU A 79 6.84 -2.05 19.34
CA GLU A 79 7.88 -3.07 19.37
C GLU A 79 7.49 -4.20 18.40
N SER A 80 8.43 -4.61 17.55
CA SER A 80 8.28 -5.75 16.66
C SER A 80 9.51 -6.63 16.69
N GLU A 81 9.31 -7.94 16.57
CA GLU A 81 10.37 -8.93 16.48
C GLU A 81 10.12 -9.91 15.34
N VAL A 82 11.20 -10.46 14.79
CA VAL A 82 11.15 -11.53 13.81
C VAL A 82 10.93 -12.85 14.55
N VAL A 83 9.82 -13.53 14.24
CA VAL A 83 9.49 -14.85 14.83
C VAL A 83 10.13 -15.97 14.04
N ASN A 84 10.13 -15.85 12.71
CA ASN A 84 10.78 -16.77 11.78
C ASN A 84 11.08 -16.04 10.45
N GLU A 85 11.63 -16.76 9.48
CA GLU A 85 12.02 -16.22 8.17
C GLU A 85 10.93 -15.41 7.45
N HIS A 86 9.65 -15.73 7.69
CA HIS A 86 8.50 -15.17 6.96
C HIS A 86 7.46 -14.55 7.89
N GLU A 87 7.79 -14.28 9.15
CA GLU A 87 6.82 -13.82 10.14
C GLU A 87 7.42 -12.84 11.13
N LEU A 88 6.71 -11.73 11.31
CA LEU A 88 6.96 -10.73 12.34
C LEU A 88 5.83 -10.72 13.36
N ARG A 89 6.17 -10.49 14.62
CA ARG A 89 5.22 -10.26 15.71
C ARG A 89 5.34 -8.83 16.18
N VAL A 90 4.21 -8.14 16.25
CA VAL A 90 4.09 -6.76 16.72
C VAL A 90 3.35 -6.74 18.03
N LYS A 91 3.93 -6.11 19.04
CA LYS A 91 3.28 -5.90 20.34
C LYS A 91 2.27 -4.76 20.21
N VAL A 92 1.00 -5.09 20.42
CA VAL A 92 -0.13 -4.15 20.35
C VAL A 92 -0.83 -3.97 21.69
N LYS A 93 -0.42 -4.69 22.74
CA LYS A 93 -1.05 -4.73 24.07
C LYS A 93 -1.38 -3.35 24.63
N ASP A 94 -0.45 -2.41 24.50
CA ASP A 94 -0.53 -1.08 25.12
C ASP A 94 -1.33 -0.07 24.29
N LEU A 95 -1.84 -0.47 23.13
CA LEU A 95 -2.72 0.35 22.29
C LEU A 95 -4.15 0.34 22.82
N ALA A 96 -4.80 1.51 22.76
CA ALA A 96 -6.23 1.63 23.02
C ALA A 96 -7.05 0.79 22.03
N SER A 97 -8.20 0.27 22.45
CA SER A 97 -9.10 -0.49 21.58
C SER A 97 -9.59 0.36 20.42
N GLY A 98 -9.62 -0.20 19.21
CA GLY A 98 -9.99 0.54 18.00
C GLY A 98 -9.38 -0.02 16.73
N TYR A 99 -9.64 0.65 15.61
CA TYR A 99 -9.08 0.29 14.32
C TYR A 99 -7.72 0.95 14.09
N TYR A 100 -6.80 0.18 13.52
CA TYR A 100 -5.46 0.62 13.16
C TYR A 100 -5.09 0.12 11.78
N PHE A 101 -4.08 0.75 11.19
CA PHE A 101 -3.46 0.34 9.95
C PHE A 101 -2.01 -0.03 10.18
N ILE A 102 -1.60 -1.19 9.69
CA ILE A 102 -0.19 -1.56 9.63
C ILE A 102 0.28 -1.53 8.18
N ALA A 103 1.28 -0.70 7.92
CA ALA A 103 1.95 -0.61 6.64
C ALA A 103 3.15 -1.56 6.64
N VAL A 104 3.23 -2.37 5.59
CA VAL A 104 4.31 -3.33 5.34
C VAL A 104 5.08 -2.81 4.13
N LYS A 105 6.35 -2.48 4.34
CA LYS A 105 7.24 -1.97 3.29
C LYS A 105 8.48 -2.83 3.23
N ASP A 106 8.88 -3.22 2.03
CA ASP A 106 10.21 -3.75 1.82
C ASP A 106 11.19 -2.59 1.52
N ALA A 107 12.43 -2.73 1.99
CA ALA A 107 13.49 -1.78 1.70
C ALA A 107 14.03 -1.92 0.26
N GLU A 108 13.94 -3.13 -0.32
CA GLU A 108 14.51 -3.43 -1.64
C GLU A 108 13.45 -3.45 -2.75
N SER A 109 12.35 -4.19 -2.55
CA SER A 109 11.22 -4.18 -3.46
C SER A 109 10.33 -2.97 -3.17
N LYS A 110 9.73 -2.39 -4.22
CA LYS A 110 8.71 -1.33 -4.09
C LYS A 110 7.41 -1.83 -3.43
N PHE A 111 7.43 -3.03 -2.84
CA PHE A 111 6.29 -3.62 -2.17
C PHE A 111 5.84 -2.74 -1.01
N ARG A 112 4.58 -2.33 -1.08
CA ARG A 112 3.93 -1.48 -0.08
C ARG A 112 2.48 -1.90 0.08
N GLY A 113 2.21 -2.67 1.14
CA GLY A 113 0.86 -3.02 1.57
C GLY A 113 0.44 -2.19 2.78
N THR A 114 -0.86 -1.95 2.95
CA THR A 114 -1.40 -1.37 4.20
C THR A 114 -2.68 -2.09 4.55
N TYR A 115 -2.75 -2.58 5.78
CA TYR A 115 -3.78 -3.51 6.21
C TYR A 115 -4.46 -3.02 7.48
N LYS A 116 -5.78 -3.13 7.52
CA LYS A 116 -6.59 -2.72 8.68
C LYS A 116 -6.78 -3.89 9.64
N PHE A 117 -6.62 -3.65 10.93
CA PHE A 117 -7.00 -4.60 11.98
C PHE A 117 -7.72 -3.90 13.13
N LEU A 118 -8.45 -4.70 13.93
CA LEU A 118 -9.12 -4.26 15.14
C LEU A 118 -8.29 -4.68 16.36
N LYS A 119 -7.94 -3.72 17.23
CA LYS A 119 -7.41 -3.97 18.58
C LYS A 119 -8.57 -4.03 19.58
N ARG A 120 -8.61 -5.08 20.39
CA ARG A 120 -9.51 -5.24 21.54
C ARG A 120 -8.83 -4.90 22.85
#